data_AF-A0A7S2X6S9-F1
#
_entry.id   AF-A0A7S2X6S9-F1
#
_cell.length_a   1.000
_cell.length_b   1.000
_cell.length_c   1.000
_cell.angle_alpha   90.00
_cell.angle_beta   90.00
_cell.angle_gamma   90.00
#
_symmetry.space_group_name_H-M   'P 1'
#
loop_
_entity.id
_entity.type
_entity.pdbx_description
1 polymer ?
#
loop_
_entity_poly.entity_id
_entity_poly.type
_entity_poly.pdbx_seq_one_letter_code
_entity_poly.pdbx_strand_id
1 'polypeptide(L)'
;YNTPLPYWAAPTKFKEHLQTFDYVIVKNDWHYRRLTGDLEFFPCFAFSRLTAGILPNATLLALRPVNYPGSVVGLPYSAVNRLRRHYKGYWDEAGVIAAVEMRYDWKASEQNRVFDTCNCV
;
A
#
# COMPACT_ATOMS: atom_id res chain seq x y z
N TYR A 1 10.73 13.15 -10.61
CA TYR A 1 9.46 13.13 -11.38
C TYR A 1 8.39 13.77 -10.50
N ASN A 2 8.03 15.04 -10.77
CA ASN A 2 7.25 15.89 -9.84
C ASN A 2 5.79 16.07 -10.28
N THR A 3 5.25 15.13 -11.05
CA THR A 3 3.85 15.24 -11.51
C THR A 3 2.89 14.89 -10.37
N PRO A 4 1.67 15.46 -10.36
CA PRO A 4 0.65 15.13 -9.37
C PRO A 4 -0.03 13.77 -9.66
N LEU A 5 0.37 13.05 -10.70
CA LEU A 5 -0.32 11.84 -11.14
C LEU A 5 -0.07 10.67 -10.18
N PRO A 6 -1.06 9.80 -9.96
CA PRO A 6 -0.84 8.52 -9.29
C PRO A 6 0.10 7.63 -10.10
N TYR A 7 0.76 6.68 -9.44
CA TYR A 7 1.79 5.87 -10.09
C TYR A 7 1.26 4.93 -11.18
N TRP A 8 0.01 4.48 -11.09
CA TRP A 8 -0.62 3.72 -12.18
C TRP A 8 -0.76 4.53 -13.48
N ALA A 9 -0.93 5.84 -13.36
CA ALA A 9 -1.02 6.79 -14.47
C ALA A 9 0.35 7.36 -14.89
N ALA A 10 1.45 6.90 -14.29
CA ALA A 10 2.77 7.33 -14.69
C ALA A 10 3.11 6.86 -16.13
N PRO A 11 3.93 7.63 -16.88
CA PRO A 11 4.36 7.27 -18.22
C PRO A 11 4.93 5.86 -18.30
N THR A 12 4.68 5.16 -19.40
CA THR A 12 5.14 3.78 -19.60
C THR A 12 6.63 3.62 -19.37
N LYS A 13 7.46 4.51 -19.93
CA LYS A 13 8.93 4.51 -19.73
C LYS A 13 9.36 4.57 -18.27
N PHE A 14 8.61 5.28 -17.42
CA PHE A 14 8.90 5.34 -15.99
C PHE A 14 8.58 4.02 -15.30
N LYS A 15 7.44 3.40 -15.64
CA LYS A 15 7.05 2.09 -15.11
C LYS A 15 8.03 0.99 -15.56
N GLU A 16 8.43 1.01 -16.83
CA GLU A 16 9.46 0.11 -17.38
C GLU A 16 10.80 0.28 -16.65
N HIS A 17 11.21 1.53 -16.38
CA HIS A 17 12.43 1.76 -15.61
C HIS A 17 12.31 1.26 -14.16
N LEU A 18 11.16 1.41 -13.52
CA LEU A 18 10.96 0.86 -12.17
C LEU A 18 11.01 -0.68 -12.13
N GLN A 19 10.67 -1.35 -13.24
CA GLN A 19 10.73 -2.80 -13.35
C GLN A 19 12.17 -3.34 -13.47
N THR A 20 13.18 -2.49 -13.70
CA THR A 20 14.58 -2.93 -13.72
C THR A 20 15.18 -3.13 -12.33
N PHE A 21 14.43 -2.81 -11.27
CA PHE A 21 14.87 -2.96 -9.88
C PHE A 21 14.21 -4.16 -9.23
N ASP A 22 15.00 -4.97 -8.50
CA ASP A 22 14.47 -6.08 -7.70
C ASP A 22 13.67 -5.59 -6.48
N TYR A 23 14.05 -4.42 -5.96
CA TYR A 23 13.45 -3.80 -4.78
C TYR A 23 13.21 -2.30 -5.02
N VAL A 24 11.99 -1.85 -4.74
CA VAL A 24 11.59 -0.45 -4.76
C VAL A 24 11.15 -0.05 -3.36
N ILE A 25 11.84 0.93 -2.77
CA ILE A 25 11.47 1.49 -1.47
C ILE A 25 10.83 2.85 -1.72
N VAL A 26 9.55 2.95 -1.40
CA VAL A 26 8.81 4.20 -1.40
C VAL A 26 8.82 4.77 0.01
N LYS A 27 9.35 5.97 0.16
CA LYS A 27 9.43 6.67 1.45
C LYS A 27 8.39 7.77 1.49
N ASN A 28 7.92 8.11 2.69
CA ASN A 28 7.03 9.23 3.01
C ASN A 28 5.56 9.08 2.57
N ASP A 29 4.73 9.97 3.14
CA ASP A 29 3.28 10.03 2.93
C ASP A 29 2.89 10.37 1.49
N TRP A 30 3.58 11.34 0.89
CA TRP A 30 3.25 11.81 -0.46
C TRP A 30 3.39 10.71 -1.51
N HIS A 31 4.50 9.95 -1.48
CA HIS A 31 4.68 8.86 -2.42
C HIS A 31 3.73 7.69 -2.15
N TYR A 32 3.38 7.43 -0.88
CA TYR A 32 2.36 6.44 -0.55
C TYR A 32 1.00 6.84 -1.12
N ARG A 33 0.58 8.09 -0.95
CA ARG A 33 -0.66 8.61 -1.54
C ARG A 33 -0.65 8.48 -3.05
N ARG A 34 0.49 8.61 -3.72
CA ARG A 34 0.60 8.34 -5.17
C ARG A 34 0.49 6.86 -5.53
N LEU A 35 0.89 5.94 -4.65
CA LEU A 35 0.68 4.50 -4.83
C LEU A 35 -0.80 4.14 -4.73
N THR A 36 -1.53 4.75 -3.79
CA THR A 36 -2.98 4.54 -3.61
C THR A 36 -3.83 5.51 -4.44
N GLY A 37 -3.18 6.38 -5.21
CA GLY A 37 -3.77 7.54 -5.91
C GLY A 37 -4.71 8.38 -5.07
N ASP A 38 -4.41 8.47 -3.78
CA ASP A 38 -5.11 9.29 -2.81
C ASP A 38 -6.61 8.97 -2.68
N LEU A 39 -6.99 7.75 -3.06
CA LEU A 39 -8.36 7.26 -2.92
C LEU A 39 -8.56 6.70 -1.51
N GLU A 40 -9.73 6.95 -0.93
CA GLU A 40 -10.14 6.34 0.33
C GLU A 40 -10.41 4.85 0.14
N PHE A 41 -9.57 4.03 0.77
CA PHE A 41 -9.76 2.59 0.83
C PHE A 41 -10.05 2.17 2.26
N PHE A 42 -10.78 1.07 2.39
CA PHE A 42 -10.92 0.45 3.69
C PHE A 42 -9.56 -0.10 4.16
N PRO A 43 -9.18 0.01 5.45
CA PRO A 43 -7.81 -0.28 5.87
C PRO A 43 -7.31 -1.71 5.66
N CYS A 44 -8.23 -2.66 5.54
CA CYS A 44 -7.91 -4.04 5.23
C CYS A 44 -7.91 -4.38 3.73
N PHE A 45 -8.16 -3.39 2.87
CA PHE A 45 -7.99 -3.57 1.43
C PHE A 45 -6.58 -4.07 1.13
N ALA A 46 -6.45 -5.07 0.27
CA ALA A 46 -5.15 -5.67 0.00
C ALA A 46 -4.23 -4.68 -0.73
N PHE A 47 -3.08 -4.35 -0.14
CA PHE A 47 -2.09 -3.46 -0.76
C PHE A 47 -1.64 -3.99 -2.12
N SER A 48 -1.57 -5.32 -2.29
CA SER A 48 -1.20 -6.00 -3.55
C SER A 48 -2.13 -5.67 -4.70
N ARG A 49 -3.42 -5.50 -4.44
CA ARG A 49 -4.39 -5.16 -5.49
C ARG A 49 -4.17 -3.74 -6.03
N LEU A 50 -3.60 -2.83 -5.24
CA LEU A 50 -3.28 -1.47 -5.69
C LEU A 50 -1.97 -1.42 -6.49
N THR A 51 -0.99 -2.23 -6.10
CA THR A 51 0.39 -2.10 -6.61
C THR A 51 0.76 -3.09 -7.70
N ALA A 52 -0.03 -4.16 -7.89
CA ALA A 52 0.23 -5.19 -8.90
C ALA A 52 0.37 -4.64 -10.33
N GLY A 53 -0.43 -3.63 -10.69
CA GLY A 53 -0.35 -2.98 -12.01
C GLY A 53 0.77 -1.94 -12.16
N ILE A 54 1.47 -1.60 -11.07
CA ILE A 54 2.50 -0.58 -11.04
C ILE A 54 3.89 -1.23 -11.11
N LEU A 55 4.11 -2.28 -10.31
CA LEU A 55 5.40 -2.95 -10.13
C LEU A 55 5.22 -4.48 -10.15
N PRO A 56 4.88 -5.09 -11.30
CA PRO A 56 4.55 -6.51 -11.35
C PRO A 56 5.72 -7.46 -11.03
N ASN A 57 6.97 -6.99 -11.19
CA ASN A 57 8.17 -7.82 -11.06
C ASN A 57 9.13 -7.37 -9.95
N ALA A 58 8.77 -6.33 -9.18
CA ALA A 58 9.64 -5.77 -8.16
C ALA A 58 9.02 -5.93 -6.77
N THR A 59 9.86 -6.18 -5.77
CA THR A 59 9.44 -6.14 -4.36
C THR A 59 9.24 -4.68 -3.95
N LEU A 60 8.05 -4.34 -3.49
CA LEU A 60 7.71 -2.98 -3.05
C LEU A 60 7.63 -2.92 -1.52
N LEU A 61 8.39 -1.99 -0.94
CA LEU A 61 8.28 -1.61 0.46
C LEU A 61 7.83 -0.14 0.55
N ALA A 62 6.73 0.11 1.24
CA ALA A 62 6.28 1.47 1.52
C ALA A 62 6.50 1.82 2.99
N LEU A 63 7.30 2.85 3.23
CA LEU A 63 7.61 3.39 4.55
C LEU A 63 6.89 4.73 4.73
N ARG A 64 5.74 4.69 5.40
CA ARG A 64 4.89 5.85 5.63
C ARG A 64 4.70 6.12 7.13
N PRO A 65 5.13 7.28 7.64
CA PRO A 65 4.56 7.81 8.87
C PRO A 65 3.14 8.32 8.57
N VAL A 66 2.13 7.81 9.27
CA VAL A 66 0.73 8.21 9.09
C VAL A 66 0.47 9.51 9.84
N ASN A 67 0.88 10.63 9.25
CA ASN A 67 0.77 11.97 9.84
C ASN A 67 -0.40 12.79 9.27
N TYR A 68 -1.13 12.25 8.29
CA TYR A 68 -2.21 12.93 7.59
C TYR A 68 -3.38 11.95 7.40
N PRO A 69 -4.62 12.38 7.70
CA PRO A 69 -5.80 11.55 7.51
C PRO A 69 -5.87 11.11 6.04
N GLY A 70 -6.03 9.81 5.83
CA GLY A 70 -6.04 9.29 4.49
C GLY A 70 -5.86 7.79 4.45
N SER A 71 -5.95 7.27 3.23
CA SER A 71 -5.98 5.85 2.98
C SER A 71 -4.73 5.14 3.48
N VAL A 72 -4.88 4.23 4.44
CA VAL A 72 -3.89 3.21 4.81
C VAL A 72 -4.50 1.89 4.38
N VAL A 73 -3.74 0.97 3.80
CA VAL A 73 -4.26 -0.34 3.35
C VAL A 73 -3.33 -1.47 3.77
N GLY A 74 -3.76 -2.72 3.61
CA GLY A 74 -2.99 -3.90 3.94
C GLY A 74 -2.92 -4.22 5.43
N LEU A 75 -3.74 -3.56 6.27
CA LEU A 75 -3.80 -3.86 7.70
C LEU A 75 -4.71 -5.06 7.96
N PRO A 76 -4.28 -6.02 8.81
CA PRO A 76 -5.18 -7.08 9.24
C PRO A 76 -6.32 -6.48 10.08
N TYR A 77 -7.52 -7.03 9.94
CA TYR A 77 -8.71 -6.55 10.64
C TYR A 77 -8.52 -6.43 12.16
N SER A 78 -7.80 -7.38 12.76
CA SER A 78 -7.45 -7.34 14.18
C SER A 78 -6.60 -6.12 14.55
N ALA A 79 -5.68 -5.68 13.69
CA ALA A 79 -4.90 -4.46 13.90
C ALA A 79 -5.78 -3.21 13.77
N VAL A 80 -6.64 -3.14 12.76
CA VAL A 80 -7.60 -2.04 12.58
C VAL A 80 -8.46 -1.88 13.83
N ASN A 81 -9.00 -2.98 14.36
CA ASN A 81 -9.81 -2.96 15.57
C ASN A 81 -9.04 -2.59 16.84
N ARG A 82 -7.75 -2.95 16.94
CA ARG A 82 -6.89 -2.50 18.04
C ARG A 82 -6.65 -0.99 17.95
N LEU A 83 -6.31 -0.49 16.77
CA LEU A 83 -6.04 0.92 16.51
C LEU A 83 -7.29 1.78 16.77
N ARG A 84 -8.45 1.38 16.26
CA ARG A 84 -9.73 2.08 16.51
C ARG A 84 -10.08 2.17 18.00
N ARG A 85 -9.86 1.10 18.76
CA ARG A 85 -10.10 1.08 20.21
C ARG A 85 -9.10 1.95 20.98
N HIS A 86 -7.82 1.88 20.62
CA HIS A 86 -6.76 2.59 21.33
C HIS A 86 -6.80 4.10 21.08
N TYR A 87 -7.04 4.51 19.83
CA TYR A 87 -7.04 5.92 19.41
C TYR A 87 -8.45 6.53 19.30
N LYS A 88 -9.49 5.86 19.84
CA LYS A 88 -10.89 6.32 19.82
C LYS A 88 -11.41 6.76 18.44
N GLY A 89 -10.91 6.14 17.37
CA GLY A 89 -11.27 6.47 15.98
C GLY A 89 -10.24 7.29 15.19
N TYR A 90 -9.34 8.04 15.82
CA TYR A 90 -8.40 8.97 15.17
C TYR A 90 -7.01 8.37 14.85
N TRP A 91 -6.97 7.08 14.54
CA TRP A 91 -5.69 6.35 14.37
C TRP A 91 -4.95 6.72 13.07
N ASP A 92 -5.67 7.25 12.08
CA ASP A 92 -5.19 7.72 10.79
C ASP A 92 -4.64 9.16 10.82
N GLU A 93 -4.68 9.81 11.99
CA GLU A 93 -4.13 11.15 12.23
C GLU A 93 -2.97 11.14 13.25
N ALA A 94 -2.72 9.98 13.90
CA ALA A 94 -1.91 9.90 15.12
C ALA A 94 -0.41 9.62 14.93
N GLY A 95 0.15 9.77 13.72
CA GLY A 95 1.59 9.57 13.48
C GLY A 95 2.06 8.12 13.50
N VAL A 96 1.15 7.16 13.35
CA VAL A 96 1.48 5.72 13.44
C VAL A 96 2.31 5.29 12.23
N ILE A 97 3.47 4.66 12.45
CA ILE A 97 4.26 4.10 11.34
C ILE A 97 3.59 2.79 10.88
N ALA A 98 3.07 2.79 9.66
CA ALA A 98 2.64 1.57 8.98
C ALA A 98 3.75 1.16 8.00
N ALA A 99 4.40 0.03 8.27
CA ALA A 99 5.29 -0.61 7.31
C ALA A 99 4.51 -1.75 6.66
N VAL A 100 4.31 -1.67 5.34
CA VAL A 100 3.71 -2.73 4.55
C VAL A 100 4.78 -3.23 3.59
N GLU A 101 5.33 -4.41 3.89
CA GLU A 101 6.25 -5.13 3.00
C GLU A 101 5.43 -6.07 2.11
N MET A 102 5.73 -6.09 0.82
CA MET A 102 5.14 -7.05 -0.09
C MET A 102 6.22 -7.69 -0.93
N ARG A 103 6.47 -8.99 -0.71
CA ARG A 103 7.32 -9.81 -1.57
C ARG A 103 6.47 -10.37 -2.69
N TYR A 104 6.81 -10.04 -3.93
CA TYR A 104 6.19 -10.66 -5.09
C TYR A 104 6.90 -11.99 -5.35
N ASP A 105 6.34 -13.08 -4.85
CA ASP A 105 6.80 -14.43 -5.20
C ASP A 105 5.89 -14.97 -6.31
N TRP A 106 6.42 -15.06 -7.54
CA TRP A 106 5.69 -15.57 -8.70
C TRP A 106 5.13 -16.98 -8.44
N LYS A 107 5.82 -17.81 -7.64
CA LYS A 107 5.36 -19.15 -7.27
C LYS A 107 4.26 -19.16 -6.21
N ALA A 108 4.11 -18.09 -5.43
CA ALA A 108 3.06 -17.97 -4.41
C ALA A 108 1.72 -17.44 -4.96
N SER A 109 1.66 -17.06 -6.24
CA SER A 109 0.42 -16.59 -6.89
C SER A 109 -0.71 -17.63 -6.89
N GLU A 110 -0.39 -18.93 -6.78
CA GLU A 110 -1.37 -20.00 -6.60
C GLU A 110 -1.78 -20.25 -5.13
N GLN A 111 -0.93 -19.88 -4.15
CA GLN A 111 -1.16 -20.18 -2.72
C GLN A 111 -1.68 -18.98 -1.91
N ASN A 112 -1.59 -17.75 -2.43
CA ASN A 112 -2.01 -16.52 -1.72
C ASN A 112 -3.53 -16.31 -1.59
N ARG A 113 -4.37 -17.31 -1.92
CA ARG A 113 -5.82 -17.31 -1.62
C ARG A 113 -6.14 -17.20 -0.13
N VAL A 114 -5.17 -17.39 0.77
CA VAL A 114 -5.40 -17.40 2.22
C VAL A 114 -5.51 -15.99 2.83
N PHE A 115 -4.97 -14.94 2.20
CA PHE A 115 -5.08 -13.56 2.70
C PHE A 115 -6.31 -12.80 2.17
N ASP A 116 -7.12 -13.41 1.31
CA ASP A 116 -8.29 -12.79 0.66
C ASP A 116 -9.56 -12.74 1.54
N THR A 117 -9.54 -13.23 2.78
CA THR A 117 -10.73 -13.22 3.64
C THR A 117 -10.84 -11.96 4.49
N CYS A 118 -10.88 -10.80 3.83
CA CYS A 118 -11.61 -9.67 4.38
C CYS A 118 -13.07 -9.75 3.93
N ASN A 119 -13.86 -10.54 4.67
CA ASN A 119 -15.31 -10.45 4.58
C ASN A 119 -15.76 -9.15 5.24
N CYS A 120 -15.69 -8.05 4.49
CA CYS A 120 -16.40 -6.82 4.79
C CYS A 120 -17.86 -7.04 4.41
N VAL A 121 -18.66 -7.51 5.38
CA VAL A 121 -20.12 -7.37 5.35
C VAL A 121 -20.48 -6.01 5.92
#